data_AF-A0A453Q6I0-F1
#
_entry.id   AF-A0A453Q6I0-F1
#
_cell.length_a   1.000
_cell.length_b   1.000
_cell.length_c   1.000
_cell.angle_alpha   90.00
_cell.angle_beta   90.00
_cell.angle_gamma   90.00
#
_symmetry.space_group_name_H-M   'P 1'
#
loop_
_entity.id
_entity.type
_entity.pdbx_description
1 polymer ?
#
loop_
_entity_poly.entity_id
_entity_poly.type
_entity_poly.pdbx_seq_one_letter_code
_entity_poly.pdbx_strand_id
1 'polypeptide(L)'
;LALHPQHRSSLLARERTMAMAMTTTTPSQSHSQPLPVILLLFLLSAAIPHLILEAAAAEQDEQQPITLADCPNKCGNMSIPYPFGMKPGCFREGFQVTCNDSFNPHRAYLANSGAYQHIFEEHDRVEPEWSQVWNRSLDNTAFELIDISIANGEARAYGAVSSVCSQNRNDYISNNQMMHLGNKISPFLLSTERNVLIGVGWRVQIRVYSHLWSPSVPGNSQKELMLSCISDLMEPQFLAFATGLL
;
A
#
# COMPACT_ATOMS: atom_id res chain seq x y z
N LEU A 1 47.55 34.28 -17.67
CA LEU A 1 48.01 34.14 -19.07
C LEU A 1 47.06 33.19 -19.80
N ALA A 2 46.54 33.63 -20.94
CA ALA A 2 45.83 32.80 -21.90
C ALA A 2 46.82 31.97 -22.74
N LEU A 3 46.37 30.81 -23.24
CA LEU A 3 46.32 30.45 -24.67
C LEU A 3 45.75 29.02 -24.85
N HIS A 4 44.79 28.92 -25.77
CA HIS A 4 44.15 27.73 -26.37
C HIS A 4 44.79 27.53 -27.77
N PRO A 5 44.25 26.77 -28.75
CA PRO A 5 43.66 25.42 -28.88
C PRO A 5 44.35 24.58 -30.00
N GLN A 6 43.95 23.31 -30.23
CA GLN A 6 43.83 22.53 -31.50
C GLN A 6 43.62 21.04 -31.07
N HIS A 7 42.76 20.15 -31.59
CA HIS A 7 42.08 20.01 -32.88
C HIS A 7 40.88 19.03 -32.74
N ARG A 8 39.69 19.46 -33.20
CA ARG A 8 38.65 18.77 -34.02
C ARG A 8 38.34 17.25 -33.87
N SER A 9 37.13 17.00 -33.37
CA SER A 9 36.00 16.22 -33.94
C SER A 9 36.14 14.81 -34.57
N SER A 10 35.15 13.99 -34.21
CA SER A 10 34.49 12.90 -34.94
C SER A 10 35.13 11.50 -34.93
N LEU A 11 34.42 10.54 -34.31
CA LEU A 11 34.37 9.13 -34.71
C LEU A 11 33.16 8.45 -34.05
N LEU A 12 32.00 8.64 -34.70
CA LEU A 12 30.86 7.74 -34.65
C LEU A 12 31.17 6.59 -35.61
N ALA A 13 31.48 5.40 -35.10
CA ALA A 13 31.48 4.17 -35.90
C ALA A 13 31.51 2.95 -34.97
N ARG A 14 30.36 2.29 -34.81
CA ARG A 14 30.34 0.85 -34.49
C ARG A 14 29.07 0.22 -35.04
N GLU A 15 29.10 -0.05 -36.33
CA GLU A 15 28.19 -0.98 -36.99
C GLU A 15 28.46 -2.40 -36.47
N ARG A 16 27.38 -3.13 -36.13
CA ARG A 16 27.41 -4.58 -35.93
C ARG A 16 26.66 -5.23 -37.08
N THR A 17 27.43 -5.82 -37.98
CA THR A 17 27.01 -6.73 -39.04
C THR A 17 26.50 -8.03 -38.43
N MET A 18 25.28 -8.44 -38.76
CA MET A 18 24.81 -9.81 -38.56
C MET A 18 24.32 -10.33 -39.91
N ALA A 19 25.07 -11.28 -40.46
CA ALA A 19 24.74 -11.99 -41.68
C ALA A 19 23.62 -13.01 -41.39
N MET A 20 22.55 -12.97 -42.17
CA MET A 20 21.56 -14.04 -42.25
C MET A 20 21.58 -14.66 -43.64
N ALA A 21 21.62 -15.99 -43.66
CA ALA A 21 21.70 -16.83 -44.84
C ALA A 21 20.41 -16.74 -45.68
N MET A 22 20.58 -16.64 -47.00
CA MET A 22 19.52 -16.66 -47.99
C MET A 22 19.03 -18.09 -48.25
N THR A 23 17.73 -18.33 -48.13
CA THR A 23 17.02 -19.44 -48.77
C THR A 23 16.15 -18.88 -49.89
N THR A 24 16.39 -19.38 -51.10
CA THR A 24 15.69 -19.04 -52.34
C THR A 24 14.33 -19.73 -52.41
N THR A 25 13.27 -18.94 -52.65
CA THR A 25 11.95 -19.45 -53.08
C THR A 25 11.46 -18.69 -54.32
N THR A 26 10.95 -19.47 -55.28
CA THR A 26 10.51 -19.10 -56.64
C THR A 26 9.26 -18.19 -56.68
N PRO A 27 9.03 -17.45 -57.78
CA PRO A 27 7.95 -16.46 -57.86
C PRO A 27 6.60 -17.11 -58.18
N SER A 28 5.58 -16.81 -57.38
CA SER A 28 4.18 -17.15 -57.67
C SER A 28 3.46 -15.91 -58.19
N GLN A 29 2.91 -16.01 -59.41
CA GLN A 29 2.07 -14.99 -60.04
C GLN A 29 0.80 -14.77 -59.23
N SER A 30 0.51 -13.53 -58.85
CA SER A 30 -0.76 -13.16 -58.21
C SER A 30 -1.77 -12.71 -59.27
N HIS A 31 -2.78 -13.53 -59.44
CA HIS A 31 -3.95 -13.36 -60.29
C HIS A 31 -4.91 -12.38 -59.61
N SER A 32 -5.14 -11.20 -60.19
CA SER A 32 -6.08 -10.20 -59.68
C SER A 32 -7.52 -10.74 -59.76
N GLN A 33 -8.14 -10.99 -58.60
CA GLN A 33 -9.56 -11.33 -58.50
C GLN A 33 -10.40 -10.09 -58.14
N PRO A 34 -11.62 -9.96 -58.70
CA PRO A 34 -12.40 -8.74 -58.58
C PRO A 34 -13.04 -8.58 -57.19
N LEU A 35 -13.07 -7.33 -56.70
CA LEU A 35 -13.60 -6.86 -55.42
C LEU A 35 -14.93 -7.49 -54.91
N PRO A 36 -15.94 -7.84 -55.73
CA PRO A 36 -17.19 -8.38 -55.20
C PRO A 36 -17.07 -9.78 -54.57
N VAL A 37 -16.05 -10.57 -54.92
CA VAL A 37 -15.84 -11.92 -54.36
C VAL A 37 -15.36 -11.85 -52.90
N ILE A 38 -14.52 -10.86 -52.59
CA ILE A 38 -14.02 -10.61 -51.23
C ILE A 38 -15.17 -10.17 -50.33
N LEU A 39 -16.08 -9.32 -50.82
CA LEU A 39 -17.25 -8.88 -50.05
C LEU A 39 -18.20 -10.05 -49.73
N LEU A 40 -18.39 -10.98 -50.66
CA LEU A 40 -19.24 -12.16 -50.46
C LEU A 40 -18.68 -13.10 -49.38
N LEU A 41 -17.35 -13.27 -49.33
CA LEU A 41 -16.66 -14.06 -48.30
C LEU A 41 -16.78 -13.43 -46.91
N PHE A 42 -16.68 -12.10 -46.80
CA PHE A 42 -16.89 -11.40 -45.53
C PHE A 42 -18.33 -11.49 -45.02
N LEU A 43 -19.33 -11.45 -45.91
CA LEU A 43 -20.73 -11.60 -45.53
C LEU A 43 -21.08 -13.04 -45.11
N LEU A 44 -20.42 -14.05 -45.67
CA LEU A 44 -20.56 -15.45 -45.28
C LEU A 44 -19.87 -15.79 -43.94
N SER A 45 -18.85 -15.02 -43.51
CA SER A 45 -18.21 -15.22 -42.19
C SER A 45 -19.00 -14.64 -41.00
N ALA A 46 -20.08 -13.89 -41.25
CA ALA A 46 -20.90 -13.27 -40.20
C ALA A 46 -21.98 -14.20 -39.62
N ALA A 47 -22.07 -15.46 -40.06
CA ALA A 47 -23.02 -16.44 -39.56
C ALA A 47 -22.31 -17.65 -38.93
N ILE A 48 -21.60 -17.41 -37.82
CA ILE A 48 -21.21 -18.48 -36.88
C ILE A 48 -21.77 -18.07 -35.51
N PRO A 49 -22.74 -18.80 -34.93
CA PRO A 49 -23.12 -18.57 -33.55
C PRO A 49 -21.92 -18.98 -32.67
N HIS A 50 -21.35 -18.02 -31.95
CA HIS A 50 -20.39 -18.27 -30.89
C HIS A 50 -21.06 -19.10 -29.79
N LEU A 51 -20.99 -20.43 -29.87
CA LEU A 51 -21.07 -21.26 -28.68
C LEU A 51 -19.75 -21.12 -27.92
N ILE A 52 -19.66 -20.10 -27.08
CA ILE A 52 -18.69 -20.08 -26.00
C ILE A 52 -19.34 -20.84 -24.85
N LEU A 53 -18.87 -22.08 -24.64
CA LEU A 53 -19.13 -22.83 -23.43
C LEU A 53 -18.31 -22.16 -22.33
N GLU A 54 -18.93 -21.29 -21.53
CA GLU A 54 -18.35 -20.86 -20.25
C GLU A 54 -18.38 -22.07 -19.31
N ALA A 55 -17.29 -22.83 -19.30
CA ALA A 55 -16.95 -23.61 -18.13
C ALA A 55 -16.66 -22.60 -17.01
N ALA A 56 -17.63 -22.40 -16.12
CA ALA A 56 -17.37 -21.79 -14.82
C ALA A 56 -16.42 -22.72 -14.07
N ALA A 57 -15.12 -22.52 -14.25
CA ALA A 57 -14.12 -22.98 -13.30
C ALA A 57 -14.33 -22.15 -12.03
N ALA A 58 -15.25 -22.59 -11.18
CA ALA A 58 -15.22 -22.24 -9.78
C ALA A 58 -14.00 -22.96 -9.18
N GLU A 59 -12.82 -22.38 -9.39
CA GLU A 59 -11.69 -22.61 -8.50
C GLU A 59 -12.05 -21.96 -7.16
N GLN A 60 -12.83 -22.66 -6.35
CA GLN A 60 -12.73 -22.49 -4.90
C GLN A 60 -11.41 -23.11 -4.49
N ASP A 61 -10.34 -22.37 -4.73
CA ASP A 61 -9.08 -22.59 -4.07
C ASP A 61 -9.21 -22.04 -2.64
N GLU A 62 -9.99 -22.74 -1.82
CA GLU A 62 -9.85 -22.68 -0.36
C GLU A 62 -8.52 -23.36 -0.02
N GLN A 63 -7.41 -22.72 -0.37
CA GLN A 63 -6.11 -23.06 0.16
C GLN A 63 -6.18 -22.82 1.66
N GLN A 64 -6.43 -23.91 2.37
CA GLN A 64 -6.43 -23.88 3.82
C GLN A 64 -5.08 -23.28 4.26
N PRO A 65 -5.12 -22.24 5.08
CA PRO A 65 -3.94 -21.52 5.52
C PRO A 65 -2.94 -22.51 6.11
N ILE A 66 -1.77 -22.61 5.48
CA ILE A 66 -0.75 -23.58 5.83
C ILE A 66 -0.25 -23.25 7.23
N THR A 67 -0.55 -24.10 8.21
CA THR A 67 -0.03 -24.00 9.58
C THR A 67 0.73 -25.25 9.96
N LEU A 68 1.69 -25.09 10.87
CA LEU A 68 2.38 -26.22 11.50
C LEU A 68 1.36 -27.11 12.24
N ALA A 69 1.63 -28.42 12.29
CA ALA A 69 0.79 -29.35 13.06
C ALA A 69 0.71 -28.92 14.53
N ASP A 70 -0.45 -29.13 15.17
CA ASP A 70 -0.75 -28.74 16.56
C ASP A 70 -0.71 -27.23 16.87
N CYS A 71 -0.56 -26.37 15.85
CA CYS A 71 -0.62 -24.92 16.00
C CYS A 71 -2.04 -24.37 15.78
N PRO A 72 -2.55 -23.52 16.69
CA PRO A 72 -3.82 -22.83 16.46
C PRO A 72 -3.70 -21.91 15.24
N ASN A 73 -4.65 -22.03 14.31
CA ASN A 73 -4.62 -21.38 13.00
C ASN A 73 -5.73 -20.35 12.80
N LYS A 74 -6.49 -20.03 13.84
CA LYS A 74 -7.59 -19.05 13.81
C LYS A 74 -7.67 -18.22 15.08
N CYS A 75 -8.05 -16.95 14.91
CA CYS A 75 -8.49 -16.05 15.97
C CYS A 75 -9.91 -15.58 15.62
N GLY A 76 -10.92 -16.14 16.29
CA GLY A 76 -12.31 -16.03 15.84
C GLY A 76 -12.47 -16.56 14.42
N ASN A 77 -12.94 -15.71 13.50
CA ASN A 77 -13.14 -16.05 12.09
C ASN A 77 -11.90 -15.77 11.21
N MET A 78 -10.88 -15.08 11.73
CA MET A 78 -9.67 -14.77 10.98
C MET A 78 -8.71 -15.94 11.02
N SER A 79 -8.14 -16.31 9.87
CA SER A 79 -7.07 -17.29 9.85
C SER A 79 -5.69 -16.67 10.09
N ILE A 80 -4.86 -17.41 10.82
CA ILE A 80 -3.48 -17.11 11.17
C ILE A 80 -2.58 -18.20 10.53
N PRO A 81 -2.21 -18.06 9.25
CA PRO A 81 -1.30 -18.98 8.56
C PRO A 81 0.16 -18.79 9.02
N TYR A 82 0.99 -19.82 8.87
CA TYR A 82 2.44 -19.68 8.98
C TYR A 82 2.94 -18.70 7.88
N PRO A 83 3.85 -17.75 8.17
CA PRO A 83 4.73 -17.66 9.34
C PRO A 83 4.13 -16.99 10.59
N PHE A 84 2.86 -16.57 10.56
CA PHE A 84 2.17 -16.02 11.72
C PHE A 84 1.74 -17.12 12.69
N GLY A 85 1.60 -16.76 13.96
CA GLY A 85 1.15 -17.71 14.97
C GLY A 85 0.99 -17.13 16.36
N MET A 86 0.20 -17.80 17.18
CA MET A 86 -0.21 -17.33 18.51
C MET A 86 0.53 -18.02 19.67
N LYS A 87 1.24 -19.12 19.40
CA LYS A 87 1.97 -19.91 20.41
C LYS A 87 3.45 -19.97 20.10
N PRO A 88 4.34 -19.98 21.11
CA PRO A 88 5.77 -20.22 20.89
C PRO A 88 6.00 -21.48 20.05
N GLY A 89 6.88 -21.40 19.05
CA GLY A 89 7.14 -22.47 18.09
C GLY A 89 6.18 -22.56 16.91
N CYS A 90 5.07 -21.82 16.92
CA CYS A 90 4.09 -21.77 15.83
C CYS A 90 4.25 -20.57 14.89
N PHE A 91 5.22 -19.70 15.14
CA PHE A 91 5.48 -18.51 14.35
C PHE A 91 6.97 -18.35 14.08
N ARG A 92 7.30 -17.61 13.02
CA ARG A 92 8.65 -17.08 12.82
C ARG A 92 8.81 -15.80 13.64
N GLU A 93 10.00 -15.56 14.17
CA GLU A 93 10.32 -14.33 14.91
C GLU A 93 9.85 -13.07 14.16
N GLY A 94 9.14 -12.18 14.86
CA GLY A 94 8.51 -10.98 14.28
C GLY A 94 7.08 -11.17 13.74
N PHE A 95 6.59 -12.40 13.56
CA PHE A 95 5.24 -12.71 13.04
C PHE A 95 4.25 -13.16 14.14
N GLN A 96 4.57 -12.88 15.40
CA GLN A 96 3.70 -13.28 16.49
C GLN A 96 2.36 -12.52 16.44
N VAL A 97 1.27 -13.22 16.72
CA VAL A 97 -0.09 -12.67 16.78
C VAL A 97 -0.65 -12.89 18.18
N THR A 98 -1.27 -11.86 18.73
CA THR A 98 -2.09 -11.98 19.94
C THR A 98 -3.56 -11.99 19.55
N CYS A 99 -4.28 -13.03 19.96
CA CYS A 99 -5.73 -13.06 19.84
C CYS A 99 -6.35 -12.55 21.13
N ASN A 100 -7.16 -11.50 21.05
CA ASN A 100 -7.98 -11.04 22.15
C ASN A 100 -9.38 -11.63 22.03
N ASP A 101 -9.65 -12.56 22.92
CA ASP A 101 -10.85 -13.36 23.04
C ASP A 101 -11.90 -12.80 24.00
N SER A 102 -11.62 -11.64 24.60
CA SER A 102 -12.62 -10.89 25.38
C SER A 102 -13.59 -10.07 24.51
N PHE A 103 -13.32 -9.94 23.20
CA PHE A 103 -14.19 -9.25 22.25
C PHE A 103 -15.06 -10.22 21.46
N ASN A 104 -16.25 -9.76 21.05
CA ASN A 104 -17.09 -10.45 20.07
C ASN A 104 -17.36 -9.53 18.87
N PRO A 105 -16.81 -9.83 17.67
CA PRO A 105 -15.93 -10.97 17.36
C PRO A 105 -14.54 -10.84 18.01
N HIS A 106 -13.87 -11.98 18.18
CA HIS A 106 -12.47 -12.04 18.62
C HIS A 106 -11.59 -11.17 17.70
N ARG A 107 -10.60 -10.47 18.27
CA ARG A 107 -9.73 -9.55 17.54
C ARG A 107 -8.29 -10.02 17.52
N ALA A 108 -7.67 -10.02 16.35
CA ALA A 108 -6.28 -10.41 16.18
C ALA A 108 -5.39 -9.15 16.11
N TYR A 109 -4.22 -9.21 16.74
CA TYR A 109 -3.25 -8.11 16.76
C TYR A 109 -1.85 -8.63 16.42
N LEU A 110 -1.09 -7.87 15.64
CA LEU A 110 0.37 -8.09 15.56
C LEU A 110 0.95 -7.87 16.94
N ALA A 111 1.58 -8.91 17.51
CA ALA A 111 2.03 -8.86 18.89
C ALA A 111 3.18 -7.84 19.05
N ASN A 112 3.17 -7.17 20.19
CA ASN A 112 4.06 -6.06 20.57
C ASN A 112 5.54 -6.46 20.78
N SER A 113 5.98 -7.61 20.25
CA SER A 113 7.37 -8.09 20.30
C SER A 113 8.22 -7.52 19.13
N GLY A 114 7.85 -6.35 18.61
CA GLY A 114 8.63 -5.64 17.59
C GLY A 114 7.85 -4.61 16.79
N ALA A 115 6.55 -4.83 16.55
CA ALA A 115 5.70 -3.92 15.79
C ALA A 115 4.60 -3.29 16.68
N TYR A 116 4.59 -1.96 16.79
CA TYR A 116 3.62 -1.20 17.57
C TYR A 116 3.45 0.22 17.06
N GLN A 117 2.41 0.88 17.57
CA GLN A 117 2.06 2.26 17.27
C GLN A 117 2.31 3.09 18.52
N HIS A 118 3.11 4.13 18.37
CA HIS A 118 3.33 5.12 19.42
C HIS A 118 2.55 6.38 19.08
N ILE A 119 1.70 6.83 20.00
CA ILE A 119 0.84 8.00 19.79
C ILE A 119 1.19 9.02 20.87
N PHE A 120 1.36 10.26 20.46
CA PHE A 120 1.48 11.38 21.39
C PHE A 120 0.63 12.54 20.92
N GLU A 121 0.12 13.26 21.89
CA GLU A 121 -0.72 14.44 21.70
C GLU A 121 0.10 15.66 22.09
N GLU A 122 0.04 16.72 21.29
CA GLU A 122 0.80 17.94 21.48
C GLU A 122 -0.09 19.16 21.22
N HIS A 123 -0.02 20.14 22.11
CA HIS A 123 -0.69 21.43 21.96
C HIS A 123 0.34 22.50 21.73
N ASP A 124 0.29 23.12 20.57
CA ASP A 124 1.21 24.16 20.13
C ASP A 124 0.50 25.49 19.97
N ARG A 125 1.20 26.56 20.36
CA ARG A 125 0.80 27.93 20.07
C ARG A 125 1.85 28.65 19.24
N VAL A 126 1.39 29.39 18.24
CA VAL A 126 2.20 30.15 17.30
C VAL A 126 1.91 31.64 17.51
N GLU A 127 2.53 32.27 18.51
CA GLU A 127 2.62 33.74 18.60
C GLU A 127 3.51 34.22 19.76
N PRO A 128 4.51 35.10 19.51
CA PRO A 128 5.19 35.40 18.24
C PRO A 128 6.19 34.32 17.81
N GLU A 129 6.39 33.29 18.62
CA GLU A 129 7.24 32.12 18.36
C GLU A 129 6.45 30.83 18.59
N TRP A 130 6.92 29.72 18.01
CA TRP A 130 6.36 28.39 18.29
C TRP A 130 6.64 28.02 19.74
N SER A 131 5.58 27.71 20.49
CA SER A 131 5.67 27.24 21.87
C SER A 131 4.83 25.98 22.04
N GLN A 132 5.47 24.89 22.44
CA GLN A 132 4.78 23.70 22.93
C GLN A 132 4.17 24.04 24.29
N VAL A 133 2.85 24.07 24.36
CA VAL A 133 2.08 24.37 25.59
C VAL A 133 2.08 23.14 26.49
N TRP A 134 1.79 21.97 25.91
CA TRP A 134 1.91 20.69 26.59
C TRP A 134 2.10 19.57 25.58
N ASN A 135 2.71 18.48 26.03
CA ASN A 135 2.72 17.21 25.32
C ASN A 135 2.34 16.07 26.27
N ARG A 136 1.75 15.03 25.71
CA ARG A 136 1.44 13.79 26.43
C ARG A 136 1.66 12.59 25.54
N SER A 137 2.51 11.67 25.98
CA SER A 137 2.63 10.35 25.38
C SER A 137 1.45 9.48 25.80
N LEU A 138 0.82 8.81 24.84
CA LEU A 138 -0.12 7.72 25.09
C LEU A 138 0.62 6.39 25.11
N ASP A 139 -0.07 5.34 25.56
CA ASP A 139 0.46 3.98 25.57
C ASP A 139 0.69 3.46 24.16
N ASN A 140 1.71 2.61 24.01
CA ASN A 140 1.94 1.90 22.76
C ASN A 140 0.78 0.95 22.49
N THR A 141 0.25 0.99 21.27
CA THR A 141 -0.85 0.12 20.83
C THR A 141 -0.38 -0.85 19.77
N ALA A 142 -0.91 -2.07 19.79
CA ALA A 142 -0.65 -3.05 18.75
C ALA A 142 -1.43 -2.70 17.46
N PHE A 143 -1.01 -3.26 16.33
CA PHE A 143 -1.77 -3.18 15.09
C PHE A 143 -2.87 -4.24 15.07
N GLU A 144 -4.13 -3.82 15.02
CA GLU A 144 -5.27 -4.74 14.85
C GLU A 144 -5.31 -5.24 13.41
N LEU A 145 -5.24 -6.56 13.21
CA LEU A 145 -5.26 -7.17 11.90
C LEU A 145 -6.68 -7.12 11.31
N ILE A 146 -6.73 -6.90 10.00
CA ILE A 146 -7.93 -7.01 9.17
C ILE A 146 -7.92 -8.37 8.49
N ASP A 147 -6.81 -8.72 7.83
CA ASP A 147 -6.54 -10.04 7.27
C ASP A 147 -5.06 -10.26 6.96
N ILE A 148 -4.74 -11.50 6.58
CA ILE A 148 -3.42 -11.95 6.17
C ILE A 148 -3.58 -12.71 4.85
N SER A 149 -2.78 -12.33 3.85
CA SER A 149 -2.66 -13.05 2.58
C SER A 149 -1.20 -13.48 2.36
N ILE A 150 -0.94 -14.77 2.53
CA ILE A 150 0.38 -15.35 2.25
C ILE A 150 0.70 -15.31 0.75
N ALA A 151 -0.30 -15.55 -0.10
CA ALA A 151 -0.15 -15.51 -1.55
C ALA A 151 0.31 -14.13 -2.04
N ASN A 152 -0.17 -13.06 -1.41
CA ASN A 152 0.22 -11.69 -1.76
C ASN A 152 1.40 -11.17 -0.94
N GLY A 153 1.86 -11.92 0.07
CA GLY A 153 2.89 -11.46 1.01
C GLY A 153 2.43 -10.24 1.82
N GLU A 154 1.16 -10.18 2.20
CA GLU A 154 0.53 -9.00 2.79
C GLU A 154 -0.18 -9.32 4.11
N ALA A 155 -0.09 -8.39 5.05
CA ALA A 155 -0.97 -8.32 6.20
C ALA A 155 -1.60 -6.94 6.22
N ARG A 156 -2.93 -6.87 6.24
CA ARG A 156 -3.67 -5.61 6.36
C ARG A 156 -4.01 -5.41 7.83
N ALA A 157 -3.79 -4.19 8.32
CA ALA A 157 -4.06 -3.85 9.70
C ALA A 157 -4.59 -2.41 9.81
N TYR A 158 -5.32 -2.14 10.89
CA TYR A 158 -5.68 -0.79 11.27
C TYR A 158 -4.45 -0.05 11.82
N GLY A 159 -4.14 1.08 11.19
CA GLY A 159 -3.16 2.04 11.66
C GLY A 159 -3.84 3.31 12.17
N ALA A 160 -3.32 3.89 13.24
CA ALA A 160 -3.66 5.22 13.69
C ALA A 160 -3.12 6.27 12.70
N VAL A 161 -3.80 7.41 12.63
CA VAL A 161 -3.53 8.49 11.67
C VAL A 161 -3.15 9.74 12.44
N SER A 162 -2.13 10.45 11.97
CA SER A 162 -1.77 11.76 12.53
C SER A 162 -2.76 12.83 12.10
N SER A 163 -3.19 13.67 13.03
CA SER A 163 -4.14 14.76 12.77
C SER A 163 -3.64 16.05 13.39
N VAL A 164 -3.89 17.18 12.72
CA VAL A 164 -3.73 18.51 13.32
C VAL A 164 -5.07 19.21 13.28
N CYS A 165 -5.56 19.59 14.46
CA CYS A 165 -6.81 20.29 14.66
C CYS A 165 -6.51 21.71 15.14
N SER A 166 -7.22 22.69 14.63
CA SER A 166 -7.00 24.08 14.98
C SER A 166 -8.31 24.84 15.03
N GLN A 167 -8.52 25.64 16.07
CA GLN A 167 -9.69 26.50 16.21
C GLN A 167 -9.45 27.91 15.65
N ASN A 168 -8.19 28.35 15.59
CA ASN A 168 -7.78 29.67 15.14
C ASN A 168 -6.36 29.57 14.57
N ARG A 169 -5.89 30.60 13.86
CA ARG A 169 -4.60 30.56 13.15
C ARG A 169 -3.38 30.26 14.04
N ASN A 170 -3.48 30.38 15.35
CA ASN A 170 -2.34 30.39 16.25
C ASN A 170 -2.35 29.24 17.25
N ASP A 171 -3.41 28.43 17.32
CA ASP A 171 -3.58 27.40 18.34
C ASP A 171 -3.93 26.06 17.69
N TYR A 172 -3.09 25.04 17.94
CA TYR A 172 -3.12 23.75 17.26
C TYR A 172 -3.01 22.61 18.27
N ILE A 173 -3.90 21.63 18.17
CA ILE A 173 -3.79 20.34 18.85
C ILE A 173 -3.46 19.29 17.80
N SER A 174 -2.31 18.64 17.95
CA SER A 174 -1.87 17.57 17.07
C SER A 174 -1.90 16.23 17.80
N ASN A 175 -2.44 15.22 17.11
CA ASN A 175 -2.23 13.82 17.45
C ASN A 175 -1.22 13.29 16.46
N ASN A 176 -0.05 12.88 16.95
CA ASN A 176 1.03 12.39 16.13
C ASN A 176 1.17 10.89 16.32
N GLN A 177 1.32 10.19 15.20
CA GLN A 177 1.41 8.74 15.17
C GLN A 177 2.75 8.31 14.59
N MET A 178 3.43 7.40 15.29
CA MET A 178 4.69 6.80 14.85
C MET A 178 4.52 5.28 14.78
N MET A 179 4.72 4.70 13.59
CA MET A 179 4.71 3.25 13.38
C MET A 179 6.12 2.69 13.62
N HIS A 180 6.27 1.87 14.65
CA HIS A 180 7.43 1.03 14.82
C HIS A 180 7.10 -0.33 14.23
N LEU A 181 7.81 -0.76 13.19
CA LEU A 181 7.59 -2.07 12.58
C LEU A 181 8.64 -3.11 13.01
N GLY A 182 9.69 -2.74 13.73
CA GLY A 182 10.70 -3.68 14.22
C GLY A 182 11.99 -3.01 14.71
N ASN A 183 12.73 -3.69 15.58
CA ASN A 183 14.05 -3.27 16.06
C ASN A 183 15.16 -3.93 15.23
N LYS A 184 15.45 -3.38 14.04
CA LYS A 184 16.41 -3.84 13.01
C LYS A 184 15.89 -5.01 12.16
N ILE A 185 15.70 -4.73 10.85
CA ILE A 185 15.16 -5.67 9.84
C ILE A 185 13.79 -6.21 10.26
N SER A 186 12.79 -5.33 10.26
CA SER A 186 11.39 -5.76 10.38
C SER A 186 11.02 -6.72 9.25
N PRO A 187 10.22 -7.77 9.49
CA PRO A 187 9.62 -8.54 8.42
C PRO A 187 8.52 -7.76 7.67
N PHE A 188 8.11 -6.60 8.19
CA PHE A 188 7.05 -5.78 7.64
C PHE A 188 7.60 -4.47 7.08
N LEU A 189 7.06 -4.08 5.93
CA LEU A 189 7.23 -2.76 5.33
C LEU A 189 5.83 -2.18 5.10
N LEU A 190 5.64 -0.90 5.37
CA LEU A 190 4.39 -0.23 5.05
C LEU A 190 4.28 -0.07 3.53
N SER A 191 3.18 -0.53 2.94
CA SER A 191 2.92 -0.25 1.52
C SER A 191 2.73 1.25 1.32
N THR A 192 3.29 1.85 0.26
CA THR A 192 3.08 3.27 -0.05
C THR A 192 1.86 3.52 -0.94
N GLU A 193 1.30 2.46 -1.53
CA GLU A 193 0.28 2.57 -2.57
C GLU A 193 -1.04 1.86 -2.20
N ARG A 194 -1.02 0.98 -1.20
CA ARG A 194 -2.16 0.10 -0.85
C ARG A 194 -2.74 0.41 0.53
N ASN A 195 -2.67 1.66 0.96
CA ASN A 195 -3.35 2.14 2.15
C ASN A 195 -4.70 2.77 1.77
N VAL A 196 -5.71 2.54 2.62
CA VAL A 196 -7.00 3.22 2.53
C VAL A 196 -7.13 4.12 3.75
N LEU A 197 -7.44 5.40 3.52
CA LEU A 197 -7.72 6.37 4.58
C LEU A 197 -9.12 6.95 4.35
N ILE A 198 -9.90 7.00 5.42
CA ILE A 198 -11.24 7.60 5.41
C ILE A 198 -11.14 8.88 6.21
N GLY A 199 -11.17 10.03 5.52
CA GLY A 199 -11.29 11.33 6.17
C GLY A 199 -12.75 11.78 6.19
N VAL A 200 -13.18 12.32 7.33
CA VAL A 200 -14.53 12.84 7.53
C VAL A 200 -14.43 14.34 7.76
N GLY A 201 -15.06 15.14 6.90
CA GLY A 201 -15.06 16.60 7.05
C GLY A 201 -15.18 17.35 5.71
N TRP A 202 -14.96 18.65 5.75
CA TRP A 202 -14.91 19.50 4.56
C TRP A 202 -13.46 19.65 4.08
N ARG A 203 -13.24 19.71 2.76
CA ARG A 203 -11.90 19.83 2.11
C ARG A 203 -10.86 18.85 2.68
N VAL A 204 -11.26 17.60 2.85
CA VAL A 204 -10.38 16.51 3.31
C VAL A 204 -9.20 16.32 2.33
N GLN A 205 -7.98 16.38 2.86
CA GLN A 205 -6.73 16.11 2.16
C GLN A 205 -5.93 15.06 2.91
N ILE A 206 -5.59 13.96 2.22
CA ILE A 206 -4.75 12.89 2.76
C ILE A 206 -3.30 13.16 2.35
N ARG A 207 -2.37 12.97 3.29
CA ARG A 207 -0.94 13.13 3.06
C ARG A 207 -0.17 11.96 3.67
N VAL A 208 0.81 11.46 2.94
CA VAL A 208 1.78 10.49 3.44
C VAL A 208 3.11 11.22 3.53
N TYR A 209 3.66 11.33 4.73
CA TYR A 209 4.96 11.92 4.96
C TYR A 209 5.94 10.83 5.37
N SER A 210 7.16 10.88 4.86
CA SER A 210 8.26 10.09 5.37
C SER A 210 9.23 11.01 6.10
N HIS A 211 9.53 10.75 7.37
CA HIS A 211 10.69 11.37 8.00
C HIS A 211 11.94 10.61 7.54
N LEU A 212 12.35 10.90 6.30
CA LEU A 212 13.64 10.46 5.80
C LEU A 212 14.71 11.17 6.63
N TRP A 213 15.27 10.46 7.60
CA TRP A 213 16.58 10.70 8.20
C TRP A 213 16.88 12.16 8.65
N SER A 214 16.91 12.41 9.96
CA SER A 214 17.57 13.61 10.48
C SER A 214 19.08 13.35 10.62
N PRO A 215 19.97 14.21 10.10
CA PRO A 215 21.41 14.12 10.32
C PRO A 215 21.81 14.18 11.81
N SER A 216 20.93 14.70 12.67
CA SER A 216 21.17 14.87 14.10
C SER A 216 20.89 13.64 14.97
N VAL A 217 20.32 12.56 14.42
CA VAL A 217 20.03 11.32 15.18
C VAL A 217 20.44 10.08 14.35
N PRO A 218 21.69 9.61 14.49
CA PRO A 218 22.17 8.44 13.75
C PRO A 218 21.36 7.18 14.08
N GLY A 219 20.82 6.50 13.07
CA GLY A 219 20.34 5.10 13.18
C GLY A 219 18.85 4.88 13.44
N ASN A 220 18.01 5.92 13.44
CA ASN A 220 16.58 5.76 13.76
C ASN A 220 15.70 5.71 12.50
N SER A 221 15.85 4.67 11.67
CA SER A 221 14.93 4.42 10.54
C SER A 221 13.55 3.94 10.99
N GLN A 222 13.31 3.79 12.29
CA GLN A 222 12.05 3.26 12.81
C GLN A 222 10.83 4.19 12.63
N LYS A 223 10.99 5.34 11.96
CA LYS A 223 9.96 6.35 11.74
C LYS A 223 9.83 6.63 10.24
N GLU A 224 9.61 5.57 9.48
CA GLU A 224 9.72 5.63 8.02
C GLU A 224 8.54 6.36 7.37
N LEU A 225 7.31 6.22 7.88
CA LEU A 225 6.11 6.77 7.26
C LEU A 225 5.06 7.20 8.31
N MET A 226 4.49 8.39 8.11
CA MET A 226 3.37 8.96 8.85
C MET A 226 2.21 9.21 7.89
N LEU A 227 1.08 8.58 8.16
CA LEU A 227 -0.18 8.86 7.51
C LEU A 227 -0.83 10.06 8.20
N SER A 228 -1.21 11.08 7.45
CA SER A 228 -1.81 12.31 7.97
C SER A 228 -3.06 12.71 7.19
N CYS A 229 -4.00 13.33 7.89
CA CYS A 229 -5.21 13.89 7.31
C CYS A 229 -5.36 15.35 7.72
N ILE A 230 -5.74 16.20 6.77
CA ILE A 230 -6.15 17.59 6.99
C ILE A 230 -7.60 17.70 6.57
N SER A 231 -8.44 18.28 7.42
CA SER A 231 -9.84 18.56 7.13
C SER A 231 -10.28 19.82 7.84
N ASP A 232 -11.20 20.58 7.25
CA ASP A 232 -11.87 21.66 7.97
C ASP A 232 -13.00 21.09 8.83
N LEU A 233 -13.15 21.66 10.02
CA LEU A 233 -14.30 21.40 10.89
C LEU A 233 -15.59 21.78 10.15
N MET A 234 -16.54 20.84 10.15
CA MET A 234 -17.88 21.11 9.63
C MET A 234 -18.56 22.12 10.54
N GLU A 235 -18.95 23.28 10.02
CA GLU A 235 -19.71 24.25 10.80
C GLU A 235 -21.04 23.62 11.30
N PRO A 236 -21.58 24.05 12.45
CA PRO A 236 -22.80 23.47 13.05
C PRO A 236 -24.00 23.40 12.11
N GLN A 237 -24.09 24.34 11.16
CA GLN A 237 -25.12 24.41 10.14
C GLN A 237 -25.11 23.21 9.17
N PHE A 238 -23.95 22.57 8.95
CA PHE A 238 -23.87 21.36 8.15
C PHE A 238 -24.20 20.10 8.95
N LEU A 239 -23.98 20.10 10.28
CA LEU A 239 -24.50 19.04 11.15
C LEU A 239 -26.03 18.99 11.10
N ALA A 240 -26.71 20.15 11.11
CA ALA A 240 -28.16 20.22 10.94
C ALA A 240 -28.63 19.64 9.59
N PHE A 241 -27.89 19.90 8.51
CA PHE A 241 -28.16 19.33 7.18
C PHE A 241 -27.92 17.81 7.14
N ALA A 242 -26.80 17.33 7.69
CA ALA A 242 -26.43 15.91 7.68
C ALA A 242 -27.30 15.05 8.62
N THR A 243 -27.85 15.64 9.68
CA THR A 243 -28.75 14.97 10.63
C THR A 243 -30.23 15.08 10.25
N GLY A 244 -30.56 15.74 9.14
CA GLY A 244 -31.95 15.91 8.69
C GLY A 244 -32.79 16.76 9.64
N LEU A 245 -32.15 17.66 10.41
CA LEU A 245 -32.80 18.58 11.34
C LEU A 245 -33.21 19.92 10.69
N LEU A 246 -33.32 19.95 9.36
CA LEU A 246 -33.85 21.07 8.56
C LEU A 246 -35.11 20.65 7.81
#